data_AF-A0A7Y5DY19-F1
#
_entry.id   AF-A0A7Y5DY19-F1
#
_cell.length_a   1.000
_cell.length_b   1.000
_cell.length_c   1.000
_cell.angle_alpha   90.00
_cell.angle_beta   90.00
_cell.angle_gamma   90.00
#
_symmetry.space_group_name_H-M   'P 1'
#
loop_
_entity.id
_entity.type
_entity.pdbx_description
1 polymer ?
#
loop_
_entity_poly.entity_id
_entity_poly.type
_entity_poly.pdbx_seq_one_letter_code
_entity_poly.pdbx_strand_id
1 'polypeptide(L)'
;MEGVLPPLPDFRYVGLDPYRPRGILVAGALATGAGAFVFASSLIGPGRAILTAIGVAGAALFSQRLRRNVHSLSKNAAPTSMAIVPWGVIIADDTAPRVLRWASAKHVEFDTVHGREDGVPTALYSVVRLRTEREQLCGMTAGAAPLERLVAYLHDYDDEQHHILAADLDGQTAADPLDPQVAFLLESARGHLATAPSTLGLAEGGYRLRYARMGTPITVDRLRAILRDRTARSPDPRAFAAILAAELGLRELTPELLSLVQSPHPVLAAVAKRAALLLGAPTTKAGSLDEVAPFLGEADLGALSGWRPAVAPCDVLDTSL
;
A
#
# COMPACT_ATOMS: atom_id res chain seq x y z
N MET A 1 27.75 3.15 5.00
CA MET A 1 26.93 2.16 5.71
C MET A 1 25.77 1.86 4.78
N GLU A 2 25.64 0.63 4.31
CA GLU A 2 24.45 0.24 3.56
C GLU A 2 23.27 0.23 4.53
N GLY A 3 22.29 1.12 4.30
CA GLY A 3 21.07 1.14 5.09
C GLY A 3 20.20 -0.07 4.75
N VAL A 4 19.41 -0.56 5.70
CA VAL A 4 18.36 -1.54 5.42
C VAL A 4 17.07 -0.77 5.21
N LEU A 5 16.36 -1.06 4.12
CA LEU A 5 15.05 -0.49 3.82
C LEU A 5 14.05 -0.86 4.93
N PRO A 6 13.06 0.01 5.20
CA PRO A 6 12.07 -0.26 6.23
C PRO A 6 11.24 -1.51 5.87
N PRO A 7 10.61 -2.17 6.85
CA PRO A 7 9.65 -3.23 6.56
C PRO A 7 8.50 -2.66 5.73
N LEU A 8 7.97 -3.43 4.78
CA LEU A 8 6.81 -2.99 3.99
C LEU A 8 5.61 -2.64 4.88
N PRO A 9 4.79 -1.65 4.51
CA PRO A 9 3.51 -1.36 5.15
C PRO A 9 2.64 -2.62 5.26
N ASP A 10 2.06 -2.87 6.44
CA ASP A 10 1.16 -4.00 6.72
C ASP A 10 -0.33 -3.67 6.47
N PHE A 11 -0.61 -2.49 5.94
CA PHE A 11 -1.92 -2.05 5.48
C PHE A 11 -1.91 -1.82 3.97
N ARG A 12 -3.08 -1.99 3.34
CA ARG A 12 -3.27 -1.65 1.91
C ARG A 12 -4.09 -0.38 1.73
N TYR A 13 -5.05 -0.18 2.62
CA TYR A 13 -5.96 0.95 2.59
C TYR A 13 -6.56 1.17 3.98
N VAL A 14 -6.49 2.39 4.49
CA VAL A 14 -7.17 2.81 5.72
C VAL A 14 -8.01 4.03 5.39
N GLY A 15 -9.33 3.83 5.25
CA GLY A 15 -10.30 4.91 5.03
C GLY A 15 -10.59 5.66 6.33
N LEU A 16 -10.60 6.98 6.25
CA LEU A 16 -10.80 7.90 7.37
C LEU A 16 -11.91 8.89 7.04
N ASP A 17 -13.01 8.82 7.79
CA ASP A 17 -14.10 9.77 7.73
C ASP A 17 -13.72 11.10 8.40
N PRO A 18 -14.31 12.23 8.01
CA PRO A 18 -14.08 13.52 8.67
C PRO A 18 -14.38 13.43 10.17
N TYR A 19 -13.38 13.75 11.00
CA TYR A 19 -13.57 13.75 12.44
C TYR A 19 -14.59 14.81 12.88
N ARG A 20 -15.79 14.39 13.25
CA ARG A 20 -16.80 15.27 13.84
C ARG A 20 -16.81 15.03 15.34
N PRO A 21 -16.31 15.97 16.17
CA PRO A 21 -16.45 15.86 17.62
C PRO A 21 -17.92 16.04 17.99
N ARG A 22 -18.73 14.99 17.89
CA ARG A 22 -20.12 15.04 18.34
C ARG A 22 -20.20 14.64 19.79
N GLY A 23 -20.80 15.53 20.57
CA GLY A 23 -21.39 15.12 21.81
C GLY A 23 -22.56 14.18 21.52
N ILE A 24 -22.38 12.91 21.92
CA ILE A 24 -23.43 11.90 22.15
C ILE A 24 -23.96 11.17 20.89
N LEU A 25 -23.96 9.83 21.05
CA LEU A 25 -24.62 8.73 20.31
C LEU A 25 -23.99 8.27 18.98
N VAL A 26 -23.00 7.37 19.12
CA VAL A 26 -22.78 6.28 18.17
C VAL A 26 -23.98 5.33 18.30
N ALA A 27 -25.02 5.61 17.51
CA ALA A 27 -26.05 4.68 17.11
C ALA A 27 -26.19 4.87 15.59
N GLY A 28 -25.38 4.15 14.81
CA GLY A 28 -25.48 4.22 13.35
C GLY A 28 -24.18 4.11 12.55
N ALA A 29 -23.15 3.40 13.03
CA ALA A 29 -22.02 2.97 12.17
C ALA A 29 -22.08 1.45 11.92
N LEU A 30 -23.27 0.94 11.61
CA LEU A 30 -23.54 -0.46 11.22
C LEU A 30 -24.02 -0.57 9.77
N ALA A 31 -23.48 0.27 8.86
CA ALA A 31 -23.95 0.27 7.48
C ALA A 31 -22.82 0.38 6.45
N THR A 32 -21.74 -0.38 6.62
CA THR A 32 -20.86 -0.81 5.52
C THR A 32 -19.98 -1.99 5.97
N GLY A 33 -20.61 -3.14 6.23
CA GLY A 33 -19.87 -4.40 6.46
C GLY A 33 -20.66 -5.49 7.18
N ALA A 34 -21.55 -6.17 6.45
CA ALA A 34 -22.13 -7.50 6.74
C ALA A 34 -22.88 -7.76 8.07
N GLY A 35 -24.22 -7.77 8.00
CA GLY A 35 -25.08 -8.77 8.67
C GLY A 35 -25.34 -8.68 10.19
N ALA A 36 -26.60 -8.40 10.53
CA ALA A 36 -27.28 -8.64 11.82
C ALA A 36 -26.94 -7.73 13.01
N PHE A 37 -27.87 -6.84 13.38
CA PHE A 37 -28.62 -6.87 14.65
C PHE A 37 -29.45 -5.59 14.82
N VAL A 38 -30.73 -5.64 14.44
CA VAL A 38 -31.76 -4.70 14.91
C VAL A 38 -32.91 -5.52 15.44
N PHE A 39 -32.79 -6.02 16.67
CA PHE A 39 -33.93 -6.54 17.44
C PHE A 39 -33.53 -6.64 18.91
N ALA A 40 -33.86 -5.60 19.71
CA ALA A 40 -34.19 -5.73 21.14
C ALA A 40 -34.40 -4.34 21.78
N SER A 41 -35.55 -3.71 21.55
CA SER A 41 -36.00 -2.60 22.41
C SER A 41 -37.46 -2.68 22.84
N SER A 42 -38.15 -3.81 22.62
CA SER A 42 -39.57 -3.97 22.97
C SER A 42 -39.87 -4.87 24.17
N LEU A 43 -38.87 -5.27 24.99
CA LEU A 43 -39.07 -6.25 26.06
C LEU A 43 -38.38 -5.90 27.39
N ILE A 44 -38.64 -4.72 27.99
CA ILE A 44 -38.26 -4.49 29.40
C ILE A 44 -39.34 -3.66 30.12
N GLY A 45 -40.04 -4.29 31.07
CA GLY A 45 -41.05 -3.68 31.93
C GLY A 45 -40.51 -2.72 33.00
N PRO A 46 -41.41 -2.06 33.76
CA PRO A 46 -41.12 -0.85 34.55
C PRO A 46 -40.24 -1.03 35.81
N GLY A 47 -39.61 -2.18 36.01
CA GLY A 47 -38.91 -2.54 37.26
C GLY A 47 -37.39 -2.32 37.31
N ARG A 48 -36.74 -1.73 36.29
CA ARG A 48 -35.26 -1.63 36.22
C ARG A 48 -34.72 -0.20 36.05
N ALA A 49 -35.39 0.79 36.63
CA ALA A 49 -35.01 2.20 36.49
C ALA A 49 -33.83 2.68 37.39
N ILE A 50 -33.34 1.86 38.34
CA ILE A 50 -32.35 2.32 39.34
C ILE A 50 -30.90 1.88 39.02
N LEU A 51 -30.69 0.85 38.18
CA LEU A 51 -29.33 0.42 37.78
C LEU A 51 -28.77 1.11 36.53
N THR A 52 -29.61 1.84 35.80
CA THR A 52 -29.18 2.65 34.64
C THR A 52 -28.50 3.97 35.05
N ALA A 53 -28.74 4.49 36.25
CA ALA A 53 -28.18 5.78 36.68
C ALA A 53 -26.66 5.72 36.99
N ILE A 54 -26.14 4.59 37.49
CA ILE A 54 -24.72 4.45 37.83
C ILE A 54 -23.86 4.19 36.58
N GLY A 55 -24.40 3.51 35.56
CA GLY A 55 -23.73 3.33 34.27
C GLY A 55 -23.59 4.62 33.45
N VAL A 56 -24.59 5.51 33.52
CA VAL A 56 -24.60 6.77 32.76
C VAL A 56 -23.58 7.79 33.30
N ALA A 57 -23.33 7.82 34.62
CA ALA A 57 -22.34 8.72 35.22
C ALA A 57 -20.89 8.33 34.87
N GLY A 58 -20.59 7.02 34.83
CA GLY A 58 -19.28 6.50 34.40
C GLY A 58 -18.98 6.78 32.92
N ALA A 59 -19.97 6.58 32.06
CA ALA A 59 -19.87 6.91 30.62
C ALA A 59 -19.69 8.42 30.40
N ALA A 60 -20.38 9.27 31.18
CA ALA A 60 -20.23 10.71 31.09
C ALA A 60 -18.81 11.17 31.48
N LEU A 61 -18.24 10.68 32.60
CA LEU A 61 -16.89 11.07 33.02
C LEU A 61 -15.79 10.51 32.11
N PHE A 62 -15.94 9.28 31.59
CA PHE A 62 -15.01 8.72 30.61
C PHE A 62 -15.07 9.50 29.29
N SER A 63 -16.28 9.82 28.81
CA SER A 63 -16.47 10.67 27.62
C SER A 63 -15.94 12.08 27.83
N GLN A 64 -16.00 12.64 29.04
CA GLN A 64 -15.50 13.98 29.34
C GLN A 64 -13.96 14.04 29.43
N ARG A 65 -13.30 12.97 29.91
CA ARG A 65 -11.84 12.83 29.87
C ARG A 65 -11.33 12.61 28.44
N LEU A 66 -12.01 11.77 27.67
CA LEU A 66 -11.74 11.61 26.24
C LEU A 66 -11.95 12.90 25.47
N ARG A 67 -13.05 13.63 25.75
CA ARG A 67 -13.28 14.94 25.17
C ARG A 67 -12.18 15.91 25.54
N ARG A 68 -11.65 15.93 26.77
CA ARG A 68 -10.56 16.85 27.15
C ARG A 68 -9.26 16.56 26.42
N ASN A 69 -8.85 15.29 26.32
CA ASN A 69 -7.61 14.92 25.63
C ASN A 69 -7.73 15.10 24.11
N VAL A 70 -8.89 14.79 23.53
CA VAL A 70 -9.10 14.94 22.08
C VAL A 70 -9.42 16.39 21.69
N HIS A 71 -10.15 17.17 22.52
CA HIS A 71 -10.37 18.61 22.26
C HIS A 71 -9.12 19.45 22.42
N SER A 72 -8.20 19.14 23.36
CA SER A 72 -7.00 19.98 23.51
C SER A 72 -6.04 19.83 22.32
N LEU A 73 -6.09 18.70 21.61
CA LEU A 73 -5.21 18.40 20.48
C LEU A 73 -5.85 18.69 19.10
N SER A 74 -7.17 18.82 19.02
CA SER A 74 -7.92 18.98 17.76
C SER A 74 -8.23 20.43 17.36
N LYS A 75 -7.93 21.44 18.19
CA LYS A 75 -8.41 22.82 17.94
C LYS A 75 -7.99 23.43 16.59
N ASN A 76 -6.94 22.92 15.96
CA ASN A 76 -6.39 23.45 14.72
C ASN A 76 -6.44 22.47 13.53
N ALA A 77 -6.96 21.25 13.73
CA ALA A 77 -6.98 20.24 12.68
C ALA A 77 -8.30 20.28 11.90
N ALA A 78 -8.22 20.41 10.57
CA ALA A 78 -9.39 20.37 9.71
C ALA A 78 -9.96 18.94 9.68
N PRO A 79 -11.28 18.75 9.93
CA PRO A 79 -11.95 17.47 9.71
C PRO A 79 -11.94 17.13 8.22
N THR A 80 -11.26 16.05 7.86
CA THR A 80 -11.00 15.73 6.45
C THR A 80 -11.30 14.27 6.18
N SER A 81 -12.03 14.02 5.09
CA SER A 81 -12.19 12.67 4.55
C SER A 81 -10.92 12.33 3.79
N MET A 82 -10.22 11.28 4.22
CA MET A 82 -8.95 10.89 3.60
C MET A 82 -8.74 9.38 3.66
N ALA A 83 -7.77 8.89 2.91
CA ALA A 83 -7.33 7.51 2.95
C ALA A 83 -5.81 7.44 3.05
N ILE A 84 -5.32 6.57 3.93
CA ILE A 84 -3.90 6.26 4.05
C ILE A 84 -3.63 4.98 3.27
N VAL A 85 -2.67 5.04 2.35
CA VAL A 85 -2.23 3.94 1.47
C VAL A 85 -0.71 3.83 1.53
N PRO A 86 -0.09 2.71 1.11
CA PRO A 86 1.36 2.51 1.21
C PRO A 86 2.24 3.62 0.61
N TRP A 87 1.72 4.37 -0.35
CA TRP A 87 2.45 5.41 -1.10
C TRP A 87 2.21 6.83 -0.60
N GLY A 88 1.30 7.02 0.36
CA GLY A 88 0.97 8.33 0.93
C GLY A 88 -0.50 8.45 1.36
N VAL A 89 -1.05 9.66 1.23
CA VAL A 89 -2.40 10.00 1.67
C VAL A 89 -3.21 10.58 0.52
N ILE A 90 -4.43 10.07 0.34
CA ILE A 90 -5.41 10.60 -0.61
C ILE A 90 -6.45 11.37 0.19
N ILE A 91 -6.60 12.65 -0.11
CA ILE A 91 -7.56 13.55 0.52
C ILE A 91 -8.73 13.74 -0.44
N ALA A 92 -9.94 13.44 0.04
CA ALA A 92 -11.14 13.77 -0.72
C ALA A 92 -11.36 15.29 -0.67
N ASP A 93 -11.49 15.88 -1.85
CA ASP A 93 -11.83 17.30 -2.07
C ASP A 93 -13.07 17.34 -2.97
N ASP A 94 -13.82 18.43 -2.92
CA ASP A 94 -15.06 18.60 -3.69
C ASP A 94 -14.79 18.68 -5.21
N THR A 95 -13.58 19.09 -5.61
CA THR A 95 -13.21 19.29 -7.02
C THR A 95 -12.43 18.10 -7.61
N ALA A 96 -11.34 17.69 -6.95
CA ALA A 96 -10.52 16.57 -7.36
C ALA A 96 -9.69 16.06 -6.17
N PRO A 97 -9.48 14.73 -6.02
CA PRO A 97 -8.72 14.20 -4.90
C PRO A 97 -7.30 14.77 -4.87
N ARG A 98 -6.89 15.26 -3.69
CA ARG A 98 -5.53 15.76 -3.45
C ARG A 98 -4.66 14.64 -2.92
N VAL A 99 -3.46 14.49 -3.47
CA VAL A 99 -2.52 13.43 -3.08
C VAL A 99 -1.34 14.03 -2.32
N LEU A 100 -1.01 13.45 -1.18
CA LEU A 100 0.18 13.77 -0.40
C LEU A 100 1.12 12.57 -0.39
N ARG A 101 2.35 12.75 -0.86
CA ARG A 101 3.43 11.77 -0.71
C ARG A 101 3.95 11.78 0.73
N TRP A 102 4.70 10.76 1.14
CA TRP A 102 5.27 10.71 2.50
C TRP A 102 6.18 11.89 2.80
N ALA A 103 6.88 12.42 1.79
CA ALA A 103 7.64 13.67 1.86
C ALA A 103 6.89 14.87 2.43
N SER A 104 5.57 14.92 2.18
CA SER A 104 4.69 15.99 2.64
C SER A 104 4.16 15.75 4.07
N ALA A 105 4.24 14.52 4.56
CA ALA A 105 3.78 14.10 5.88
C ALA A 105 4.91 14.27 6.91
N LYS A 106 4.93 15.41 7.62
CA LYS A 106 5.93 15.66 8.68
C LYS A 106 5.69 14.83 9.93
N HIS A 107 4.43 14.50 10.20
CA HIS A 107 4.09 13.69 11.37
C HIS A 107 2.75 13.00 11.15
N VAL A 108 2.66 11.73 11.58
CA VAL A 108 1.41 10.97 11.65
C VAL A 108 1.25 10.53 13.10
N GLU A 109 0.12 10.88 13.71
CA GLU A 109 -0.29 10.39 15.02
C GLU A 109 -1.58 9.62 14.86
N PHE A 110 -1.77 8.58 15.67
CA PHE A 110 -3.09 7.99 15.83
C PHE A 110 -3.34 7.61 17.28
N ASP A 111 -4.59 7.80 17.69
CA ASP A 111 -5.08 7.44 19.01
C ASP A 111 -6.23 6.45 18.86
N THR A 112 -6.11 5.27 19.47
CA THR A 112 -7.18 4.27 19.50
C THR A 112 -8.01 4.42 20.77
N VAL A 113 -9.30 4.67 20.58
CA VAL A 113 -10.27 4.77 21.67
C VAL A 113 -10.82 3.40 21.96
N HIS A 114 -10.58 2.95 23.19
CA HIS A 114 -11.05 1.66 23.68
C HIS A 114 -12.34 1.83 24.48
N GLY A 115 -13.22 0.85 24.37
CA GLY A 115 -14.46 0.75 25.12
C GLY A 115 -14.72 -0.69 25.54
N ARG A 116 -15.97 -0.96 25.90
CA ARG A 116 -16.46 -2.31 26.14
C ARG A 116 -17.74 -2.53 25.34
N GLU A 117 -17.78 -3.62 24.60
CA GLU A 117 -18.97 -4.12 23.92
C GLU A 117 -19.30 -5.48 24.55
N ASP A 118 -20.50 -5.60 25.14
CA ASP A 118 -20.91 -6.77 25.92
C ASP A 118 -19.91 -7.22 27.01
N GLY A 119 -19.21 -6.24 27.59
CA GLY A 119 -18.19 -6.47 28.63
C GLY A 119 -16.80 -6.83 28.11
N VAL A 120 -16.64 -7.05 26.80
CA VAL A 120 -15.35 -7.33 26.14
C VAL A 120 -14.65 -6.02 25.79
N PRO A 121 -13.39 -5.80 26.22
CA PRO A 121 -12.60 -4.67 25.77
C PRO A 121 -12.43 -4.69 24.25
N THR A 122 -12.86 -3.62 23.59
CA THR A 122 -12.78 -3.49 22.12
C THR A 122 -12.30 -2.10 21.72
N ALA A 123 -11.62 -2.01 20.57
CA ALA A 123 -11.32 -0.72 19.95
C ALA A 123 -12.60 -0.20 19.28
N LEU A 124 -13.10 0.95 19.71
CA LEU A 124 -14.31 1.54 19.15
C LEU A 124 -14.00 2.29 17.86
N TYR A 125 -12.96 3.12 17.89
CA TYR A 125 -12.51 3.92 16.75
C TYR A 125 -11.07 4.38 16.97
N SER A 126 -10.39 4.68 15.87
CA SER A 126 -9.09 5.34 15.87
C SER A 126 -9.22 6.72 15.24
N VAL A 127 -8.62 7.73 15.87
CA VAL A 127 -8.49 9.08 15.33
C VAL A 127 -7.08 9.22 14.79
N VAL A 128 -6.95 9.60 13.53
CA VAL A 128 -5.66 9.77 12.87
C VAL A 128 -5.45 11.24 12.54
N ARG A 129 -4.28 11.76 12.91
CA ARG A 129 -3.88 13.14 12.65
C ARG A 129 -2.65 13.14 11.75
N LEU A 130 -2.76 13.85 10.65
CA LEU A 130 -1.66 14.07 9.73
C LEU A 130 -1.24 15.53 9.80
N ARG A 131 0.04 15.78 10.08
CA ARG A 131 0.62 17.12 10.04
C ARG A 131 1.52 17.24 8.82
N THR A 132 1.23 18.23 7.99
CA THR A 132 2.11 18.66 6.89
C THR A 132 2.83 19.95 7.30
N GLU A 133 3.61 20.54 6.38
CA GLU A 133 4.19 21.87 6.61
C GLU A 133 3.14 22.98 6.71
N ARG A 134 2.00 22.82 6.04
CA ARG A 134 1.02 23.90 5.82
C ARG A 134 -0.24 23.73 6.65
N GLU A 135 -0.58 22.51 7.01
CA GLU A 135 -1.89 22.19 7.59
C GLU A 135 -1.82 20.96 8.50
N GLN A 136 -2.87 20.81 9.29
CA GLN A 136 -3.11 19.62 10.10
C GLN A 136 -4.48 19.05 9.71
N LEU A 137 -4.50 17.79 9.35
CA LEU A 137 -5.70 17.06 8.91
C LEU A 137 -6.08 16.01 9.95
N CYS A 138 -7.37 15.81 10.14
CA CYS A 138 -7.88 14.85 11.11
C CYS A 138 -9.00 14.01 10.51
N GLY A 139 -8.84 12.69 10.60
CA GLY A 139 -9.82 11.71 10.16
C GLY A 139 -10.03 10.62 11.21
N MET A 140 -11.07 9.83 11.04
CA MET A 140 -11.47 8.79 11.99
C MET A 140 -11.85 7.51 11.25
N THR A 141 -11.48 6.36 11.80
CA THR A 141 -11.95 5.05 11.31
C THR A 141 -12.53 4.24 12.46
N ALA A 142 -13.47 3.35 12.15
CA ALA A 142 -14.03 2.43 13.13
C ALA A 142 -13.03 1.33 13.49
N GLY A 143 -13.02 0.89 14.75
CA GLY A 143 -12.06 -0.11 15.22
C GLY A 143 -10.64 0.43 15.38
N ALA A 144 -9.66 -0.47 15.37
CA ALA A 144 -8.24 -0.13 15.44
C ALA A 144 -7.68 0.10 14.03
N ALA A 145 -6.94 1.20 13.85
CA ALA A 145 -6.18 1.46 12.62
C ALA A 145 -4.79 0.81 12.70
N PRO A 146 -4.38 -0.03 11.73
CA PRO A 146 -3.07 -0.69 11.73
C PRO A 146 -1.98 0.25 11.20
N LEU A 147 -1.66 1.30 11.98
CA LEU A 147 -0.74 2.39 11.56
C LEU A 147 0.53 2.46 12.42
N GLU A 148 0.73 1.54 13.35
CA GLU A 148 1.91 1.47 14.22
C GLU A 148 3.20 1.49 13.40
N ARG A 149 3.25 0.66 12.36
CA ARG A 149 4.42 0.54 11.47
C ARG A 149 4.64 1.82 10.66
N LEU A 150 3.56 2.43 10.16
CA LEU A 150 3.66 3.72 9.46
C LEU A 150 4.31 4.78 10.34
N VAL A 151 3.86 4.91 11.59
CA VAL A 151 4.40 5.91 12.50
C VAL A 151 5.87 5.63 12.83
N ALA A 152 6.23 4.36 13.02
CA ALA A 152 7.60 3.97 13.35
C ALA A 152 8.60 4.21 12.20
N TYR A 153 8.17 4.05 10.93
CA TYR A 153 9.03 4.07 9.75
C TYR A 153 8.70 5.19 8.75
N LEU A 154 7.96 6.22 9.18
CA LEU A 154 7.48 7.28 8.26
C LEU A 154 8.62 7.94 7.47
N HIS A 155 9.73 8.25 8.14
CA HIS A 155 10.88 8.88 7.49
C HIS A 155 11.59 7.92 6.54
N ASP A 156 11.75 6.65 6.92
CA ASP A 156 12.37 5.64 6.06
C ASP A 156 11.51 5.33 4.83
N TYR A 157 10.18 5.43 4.93
CA TYR A 157 9.26 5.33 3.79
C TYR A 157 9.35 6.53 2.86
N ASP A 158 9.56 7.72 3.40
CA ASP A 158 9.86 8.91 2.61
C ASP A 158 11.18 8.73 1.84
N ASP A 159 12.22 8.24 2.50
CA ASP A 159 13.51 7.96 1.86
C ASP A 159 13.38 6.91 0.75
N GLU A 160 12.73 5.76 1.00
CA GLU A 160 12.50 4.72 -0.02
C GLU A 160 11.67 5.26 -1.20
N GLN A 161 10.71 6.17 -0.96
CA GLN A 161 9.89 6.77 -2.00
C GLN A 161 10.69 7.69 -2.95
N HIS A 162 11.86 8.19 -2.53
CA HIS A 162 12.76 9.04 -3.32
C HIS A 162 13.91 8.28 -3.99
N HIS A 163 14.02 6.97 -3.79
CA HIS A 163 15.08 6.20 -4.43
C HIS A 163 14.98 6.30 -5.96
N ILE A 164 16.12 6.55 -6.60
CA ILE A 164 16.20 6.56 -8.06
C ILE A 164 16.11 5.11 -8.53
N LEU A 165 15.30 4.81 -9.55
CA LEU A 165 15.21 3.46 -10.10
C LEU A 165 16.38 3.16 -11.04
N ALA A 166 16.90 1.94 -10.99
CA ALA A 166 17.93 1.49 -11.93
C ALA A 166 17.30 0.98 -13.23
N ALA A 167 18.00 1.22 -14.34
CA ALA A 167 17.67 0.70 -15.67
C ALA A 167 18.52 -0.54 -16.05
N ASP A 168 19.19 -1.13 -15.06
CA ASP A 168 19.88 -2.41 -15.15
C ASP A 168 19.84 -3.16 -13.80
N LEU A 169 20.29 -4.41 -13.79
CA LEU A 169 20.29 -5.26 -12.59
C LEU A 169 21.39 -4.93 -11.59
N ASP A 170 22.44 -4.22 -12.02
CA ASP A 170 23.66 -3.98 -11.26
C ASP A 170 23.68 -2.57 -10.64
N GLY A 171 22.63 -1.77 -10.86
CA GLY A 171 22.48 -0.41 -10.34
C GLY A 171 23.41 0.61 -11.01
N GLN A 172 23.89 0.37 -12.22
CA GLN A 172 24.90 1.25 -12.86
C GLN A 172 24.27 2.39 -13.67
N THR A 173 23.09 2.14 -14.23
CA THR A 173 22.32 3.08 -15.05
C THR A 173 21.11 3.55 -14.26
N ALA A 174 21.00 4.85 -14.04
CA ALA A 174 19.86 5.46 -13.37
C ALA A 174 18.77 5.86 -14.38
N ALA A 175 17.50 5.70 -14.01
CA ALA A 175 16.40 6.41 -14.65
C ALA A 175 16.38 7.88 -14.17
N ASP A 176 16.05 8.81 -15.05
CA ASP A 176 15.86 10.21 -14.64
C ASP A 176 14.52 10.33 -13.88
N PRO A 177 14.51 10.78 -12.61
CA PRO A 177 13.28 10.93 -11.85
C PRO A 177 12.34 12.04 -12.36
N LEU A 178 12.83 12.94 -13.22
CA LEU A 178 12.04 14.03 -13.81
C LEU A 178 11.29 13.58 -15.08
N ASP A 179 11.74 12.50 -15.71
CA ASP A 179 11.14 11.94 -16.93
C ASP A 179 10.20 10.76 -16.62
N PRO A 180 9.32 10.37 -17.56
CA PRO A 180 8.54 9.15 -17.45
C PRO A 180 9.45 7.92 -17.31
N GLN A 181 9.48 7.33 -16.12
CA GLN A 181 10.43 6.26 -15.78
C GLN A 181 10.03 4.92 -16.38
N VAL A 182 8.73 4.59 -16.43
CA VAL A 182 8.29 3.24 -16.80
C VAL A 182 8.61 2.95 -18.26
N ALA A 183 8.36 3.88 -19.17
CA ALA A 183 8.62 3.68 -20.59
C ALA A 183 10.12 3.41 -20.85
N PHE A 184 10.98 4.21 -20.22
CA PHE A 184 12.43 4.03 -20.26
C PHE A 184 12.84 2.67 -19.70
N LEU A 185 12.37 2.30 -18.51
CA LEU A 185 12.70 1.01 -17.90
C LEU A 185 12.27 -0.19 -18.76
N LEU A 186 11.09 -0.12 -19.38
CA LEU A 186 10.60 -1.16 -20.30
C LEU A 186 11.48 -1.27 -21.56
N GLU A 187 11.89 -0.13 -22.13
CA GLU A 187 12.79 -0.08 -23.28
C GLU A 187 14.17 -0.65 -22.92
N SER A 188 14.76 -0.20 -21.81
CA SER A 188 16.03 -0.71 -21.30
C SER A 188 15.99 -2.21 -21.03
N ALA A 189 14.91 -2.72 -20.45
CA ALA A 189 14.78 -4.16 -20.18
C ALA A 189 14.73 -4.98 -21.47
N ARG A 190 13.98 -4.50 -22.48
CA ARG A 190 13.92 -5.16 -23.80
C ARG A 190 15.25 -5.09 -24.54
N GLY A 191 15.96 -3.96 -24.44
CA GLY A 191 17.32 -3.81 -24.95
C GLY A 191 18.29 -4.78 -24.28
N HIS A 192 18.22 -4.92 -22.95
CA HIS A 192 19.04 -5.83 -22.17
C HIS A 192 18.80 -7.31 -22.56
N LEU A 193 17.54 -7.70 -22.75
CA LEU A 193 17.18 -9.03 -23.25
C LEU A 193 17.66 -9.30 -24.69
N ALA A 194 17.88 -8.26 -25.49
CA ALA A 194 18.37 -8.39 -26.86
C ALA A 194 19.90 -8.52 -26.93
N THR A 195 20.64 -7.87 -26.03
CA THR A 195 22.10 -7.73 -26.12
C THR A 195 22.89 -8.62 -25.16
N ALA A 196 22.32 -9.00 -24.01
CA ALA A 196 23.05 -9.69 -22.95
C ALA A 196 22.32 -10.91 -22.36
N PRO A 197 21.95 -11.92 -23.18
CA PRO A 197 21.25 -13.10 -22.66
C PRO A 197 22.12 -13.95 -21.70
N SER A 198 23.44 -13.98 -21.92
CA SER A 198 24.37 -14.78 -21.11
C SER A 198 24.55 -14.25 -19.68
N THR A 199 24.47 -12.94 -19.46
CA THR A 199 24.60 -12.36 -18.11
C THR A 199 23.39 -12.72 -17.24
N LEU A 200 22.22 -12.84 -17.84
CA LEU A 200 21.00 -13.34 -17.20
C LEU A 200 20.99 -14.87 -17.03
N GLY A 201 21.99 -15.58 -17.56
CA GLY A 201 22.02 -17.04 -17.59
C GLY A 201 20.94 -17.65 -18.49
N LEU A 202 20.46 -16.92 -19.51
CA LEU A 202 19.51 -17.45 -20.49
C LEU A 202 20.20 -18.50 -21.36
N ALA A 203 19.44 -19.50 -21.82
CA ALA A 203 19.98 -20.54 -22.70
C ALA A 203 20.49 -19.93 -24.01
N GLU A 204 21.70 -20.31 -24.44
CA GLU A 204 22.24 -19.89 -25.73
C GLU A 204 21.31 -20.35 -26.86
N GLY A 205 20.83 -19.40 -27.66
CA GLY A 205 19.77 -19.68 -28.62
C GLY A 205 20.23 -20.46 -29.83
N GLY A 206 19.75 -21.71 -29.96
CA GLY A 206 19.63 -22.37 -31.26
C GLY A 206 18.51 -21.76 -32.12
N TYR A 207 18.47 -22.11 -33.41
CA TYR A 207 17.63 -21.56 -34.50
C TYR A 207 16.12 -21.34 -34.20
N ARG A 208 15.58 -21.90 -33.11
CA ARG A 208 14.23 -21.62 -32.59
C ARG A 208 14.28 -20.54 -31.50
N LEU A 209 14.40 -19.29 -31.93
CA LEU A 209 14.49 -18.05 -31.14
C LEU A 209 13.46 -17.89 -30.00
N ARG A 210 12.32 -18.58 -30.03
CA ARG A 210 11.29 -18.48 -28.97
C ARG A 210 11.64 -19.24 -27.69
N TYR A 211 12.28 -20.41 -27.79
CA TYR A 211 12.63 -21.22 -26.60
C TYR A 211 13.95 -20.76 -25.96
N ALA A 212 14.80 -20.06 -26.73
CA ALA A 212 16.05 -19.46 -26.27
C ALA A 212 15.87 -18.33 -25.23
N ARG A 213 14.67 -17.78 -25.11
CA ARG A 213 14.35 -16.68 -24.18
C ARG A 213 13.60 -17.14 -22.93
N MET A 214 13.53 -18.45 -22.68
CA MET A 214 12.99 -18.93 -21.41
C MET A 214 14.03 -18.73 -20.31
N GLY A 215 13.60 -18.18 -19.17
CA GLY A 215 14.48 -18.05 -18.01
C GLY A 215 14.95 -19.43 -17.54
N THR A 216 16.22 -19.51 -17.16
CA THR A 216 16.77 -20.70 -16.52
C THR A 216 16.58 -20.61 -15.01
N PRO A 217 16.76 -21.71 -14.25
CA PRO A 217 16.76 -21.64 -12.79
C PRO A 217 17.75 -20.59 -12.24
N ILE A 218 18.90 -20.41 -12.90
CA ILE A 218 19.90 -19.39 -12.55
C ILE A 218 19.31 -17.98 -12.72
N THR A 219 18.58 -17.72 -13.81
CA THR A 219 17.88 -16.44 -14.02
C THR A 219 16.86 -16.18 -12.92
N VAL A 220 16.05 -17.19 -12.59
CA VAL A 220 15.02 -17.10 -11.54
C VAL A 220 15.68 -16.79 -10.19
N ASP A 221 16.75 -17.49 -9.83
CA ASP A 221 17.45 -17.27 -8.55
C ASP A 221 18.09 -15.88 -8.47
N ARG A 222 18.69 -15.40 -9.57
CA ARG A 222 19.28 -14.05 -9.62
C ARG A 222 18.20 -12.98 -9.44
N LEU A 223 17.10 -13.05 -10.18
CA LEU A 223 16.01 -12.08 -10.08
C LEU A 223 15.31 -12.16 -8.72
N ARG A 224 15.12 -13.36 -8.18
CA ARG A 224 14.61 -13.57 -6.81
C ARG A 224 15.49 -12.89 -5.76
N ALA A 225 16.81 -13.05 -5.87
CA ALA A 225 17.74 -12.41 -4.94
C ALA A 225 17.58 -10.89 -4.96
N ILE A 226 17.48 -10.28 -6.14
CA ILE A 226 17.30 -8.84 -6.29
C ILE A 226 15.94 -8.38 -5.75
N LEU A 227 14.84 -9.07 -6.10
CA LEU A 227 13.49 -8.70 -5.64
C LEU A 227 13.33 -8.83 -4.11
N ARG A 228 14.08 -9.73 -3.47
CA ARG A 228 14.09 -9.91 -2.02
C ARG A 228 15.09 -9.00 -1.30
N ASP A 229 16.04 -8.41 -2.01
CA ASP A 229 17.06 -7.55 -1.41
C ASP A 229 16.39 -6.30 -0.83
N ARG A 230 16.51 -6.14 0.48
CA ARG A 230 16.03 -4.96 1.22
C ARG A 230 17.18 -4.03 1.60
N THR A 231 18.35 -4.20 1.00
CA THR A 231 19.44 -3.23 1.12
C THR A 231 19.06 -1.95 0.38
N ALA A 232 19.22 -0.80 1.05
CA ALA A 232 18.99 0.49 0.44
C ALA A 232 20.03 0.74 -0.66
N ARG A 233 19.57 0.81 -1.90
CA ARG A 233 20.37 1.12 -3.09
C ARG A 233 19.74 2.25 -3.87
N SER A 234 20.58 3.13 -4.38
CA SER A 234 20.21 4.18 -5.31
C SER A 234 21.33 4.25 -6.36
N PRO A 235 21.10 3.77 -7.59
CA PRO A 235 19.82 3.32 -8.15
C PRO A 235 19.29 1.96 -7.63
N ASP A 236 17.96 1.82 -7.53
CA ASP A 236 17.24 0.63 -7.07
C ASP A 236 16.87 -0.31 -8.25
N PRO A 237 17.43 -1.53 -8.32
CA PRO A 237 17.22 -2.45 -9.44
C PRO A 237 15.91 -3.25 -9.39
N ARG A 238 15.11 -3.14 -8.32
CA ARG A 238 13.93 -4.02 -8.12
C ARG A 238 12.85 -3.84 -9.18
N ALA A 239 12.63 -2.61 -9.65
CA ALA A 239 11.66 -2.34 -10.70
C ALA A 239 12.09 -2.98 -12.02
N PHE A 240 13.38 -2.87 -12.36
CA PHE A 240 13.96 -3.50 -13.54
C PHE A 240 13.88 -5.04 -13.48
N ALA A 241 14.22 -5.62 -12.33
CA ALA A 241 14.10 -7.06 -12.12
C ALA A 241 12.64 -7.55 -12.26
N ALA A 242 11.66 -6.78 -11.77
CA ALA A 242 10.25 -7.09 -11.92
C ALA A 242 9.77 -7.05 -13.37
N ILE A 243 10.27 -6.10 -14.17
CA ILE A 243 10.02 -6.03 -15.61
C ILE A 243 10.58 -7.27 -16.30
N LEU A 244 11.84 -7.62 -16.04
CA LEU A 244 12.47 -8.79 -16.64
C LEU A 244 11.75 -10.09 -16.28
N ALA A 245 11.29 -10.24 -15.04
CA ALA A 245 10.51 -11.39 -14.60
C ALA A 245 9.23 -11.57 -15.44
N ALA A 246 8.51 -10.47 -15.70
CA ALA A 246 7.30 -10.50 -16.52
C ALA A 246 7.60 -10.67 -18.02
N GLU A 247 8.62 -10.00 -18.57
CA GLU A 247 9.03 -10.15 -19.97
C GLU A 247 9.47 -11.58 -20.32
N LEU A 248 10.05 -12.29 -19.35
CA LEU A 248 10.47 -13.69 -19.46
C LEU A 248 9.39 -14.72 -19.06
N GLY A 249 8.24 -14.27 -18.53
CA GLY A 249 7.15 -15.15 -18.12
C GLY A 249 7.41 -16.01 -16.87
N LEU A 250 8.25 -15.55 -15.93
CA LEU A 250 8.71 -16.31 -14.76
C LEU A 250 7.69 -16.31 -13.61
N ARG A 251 6.68 -17.18 -13.71
CA ARG A 251 5.58 -17.28 -12.73
C ARG A 251 6.07 -17.60 -11.30
N GLU A 252 7.22 -18.25 -11.18
CA GLU A 252 7.86 -18.62 -9.91
C GLU A 252 8.29 -17.41 -9.07
N LEU A 253 8.35 -16.22 -9.66
CA LEU A 253 8.67 -14.95 -8.99
C LEU A 253 7.43 -14.17 -8.53
N THR A 254 6.23 -14.71 -8.76
CA THR A 254 4.97 -14.10 -8.33
C THR A 254 4.95 -13.79 -6.82
N PRO A 255 5.41 -14.67 -5.90
CA PRO A 255 5.42 -14.35 -4.47
C PRO A 255 6.25 -13.11 -4.13
N GLU A 256 7.43 -12.97 -4.73
CA GLU A 256 8.31 -11.81 -4.54
C GLU A 256 7.66 -10.53 -5.07
N LEU A 257 7.06 -10.59 -6.27
CA LEU A 257 6.35 -9.45 -6.83
C LEU A 257 5.16 -9.02 -5.98
N LEU A 258 4.40 -10.00 -5.45
CA LEU A 258 3.28 -9.74 -4.54
C LEU A 258 3.74 -9.08 -3.23
N SER A 259 4.96 -9.34 -2.76
CA SER A 259 5.49 -8.60 -1.61
C SER A 259 5.76 -7.13 -1.95
N LEU A 260 6.17 -6.82 -3.17
CA LEU A 260 6.53 -5.46 -3.58
C LEU A 260 5.34 -4.58 -3.97
N VAL A 261 4.11 -5.12 -4.08
CA VAL A 261 2.91 -4.33 -4.43
C VAL A 261 2.54 -3.29 -3.38
N GLN A 262 3.09 -3.39 -2.16
CA GLN A 262 2.95 -2.42 -1.09
C GLN A 262 4.24 -1.61 -0.85
N SER A 263 5.22 -1.67 -1.75
CA SER A 263 6.43 -0.82 -1.63
C SER A 263 6.02 0.65 -1.53
N PRO A 264 6.63 1.44 -0.61
CA PRO A 264 6.40 2.89 -0.52
C PRO A 264 6.71 3.64 -1.82
N HIS A 265 7.61 3.10 -2.65
CA HIS A 265 7.94 3.68 -3.95
C HIS A 265 6.82 3.40 -4.99
N PRO A 266 6.08 4.42 -5.47
CA PRO A 266 4.87 4.21 -6.26
C PRO A 266 5.13 3.54 -7.60
N VAL A 267 6.19 3.94 -8.33
CA VAL A 267 6.54 3.32 -9.61
C VAL A 267 6.92 1.84 -9.44
N LEU A 268 7.80 1.50 -8.48
CA LEU A 268 8.14 0.12 -8.16
C LEU A 268 6.90 -0.72 -7.81
N ALA A 269 6.01 -0.21 -6.94
CA ALA A 269 4.79 -0.91 -6.58
C ALA A 269 3.87 -1.13 -7.78
N ALA A 270 3.73 -0.13 -8.66
CA ALA A 270 2.91 -0.21 -9.86
C ALA A 270 3.47 -1.23 -10.88
N VAL A 271 4.79 -1.22 -11.08
CA VAL A 271 5.50 -2.20 -11.90
C VAL A 271 5.32 -3.60 -11.32
N ALA A 272 5.49 -3.78 -10.01
CA ALA A 272 5.32 -5.07 -9.33
C ALA A 272 3.88 -5.60 -9.44
N LYS A 273 2.87 -4.73 -9.25
CA LYS A 273 1.45 -5.05 -9.47
C LYS A 273 1.22 -5.54 -10.89
N ARG A 274 1.69 -4.78 -11.88
CA ARG A 274 1.49 -5.11 -13.29
C ARG A 274 2.22 -6.39 -13.68
N ALA A 275 3.46 -6.56 -13.26
CA ALA A 275 4.26 -7.77 -13.48
C ALA A 275 3.57 -9.00 -12.89
N ALA A 276 3.11 -8.93 -11.63
CA ALA A 276 2.39 -10.02 -10.98
C ALA A 276 1.11 -10.40 -11.74
N LEU A 277 0.31 -9.41 -12.18
CA LEU A 277 -0.89 -9.66 -12.97
C LEU A 277 -0.58 -10.31 -14.33
N LEU A 278 0.47 -9.87 -15.02
CA LEU A 278 0.91 -10.45 -16.29
C LEU A 278 1.39 -11.91 -16.12
N LEU A 279 1.91 -12.25 -14.95
CA LEU A 279 2.32 -13.61 -14.58
C LEU A 279 1.16 -14.48 -14.03
N GLY A 280 -0.07 -13.95 -14.01
CA GLY A 280 -1.26 -14.70 -13.60
C GLY A 280 -1.62 -14.61 -12.12
N ALA A 281 -1.04 -13.67 -11.36
CA ALA A 281 -1.47 -13.43 -9.99
C ALA A 281 -2.93 -12.93 -9.94
N PRO A 282 -3.72 -13.35 -8.95
CA PRO A 282 -5.10 -12.90 -8.83
C PRO A 282 -5.15 -11.42 -8.44
N THR A 283 -6.09 -10.67 -9.03
CA THR A 283 -6.31 -9.24 -8.75
C THR A 283 -6.63 -8.97 -7.28
N THR A 284 -7.23 -9.92 -6.56
CA THR A 284 -7.47 -9.79 -5.11
C THR A 284 -6.18 -9.64 -4.32
N LYS A 285 -5.10 -10.30 -4.74
CA LYS A 285 -3.77 -10.22 -4.09
C LYS A 285 -2.94 -9.05 -4.62
N ALA A 286 -2.78 -8.94 -5.94
CA ALA A 286 -1.95 -7.90 -6.54
C ALA A 286 -2.58 -6.50 -6.43
N GLY A 287 -3.90 -6.43 -6.59
CA GLY A 287 -4.66 -5.19 -6.70
C GLY A 287 -4.74 -4.61 -8.10
N SER A 288 -5.42 -3.48 -8.21
CA SER A 288 -5.52 -2.70 -9.44
C SER A 288 -4.38 -1.68 -9.54
N LEU A 289 -4.04 -1.29 -10.78
CA LEU A 289 -3.21 -0.11 -11.03
C LEU A 289 -3.90 1.18 -10.54
N ASP A 290 -5.22 1.21 -10.49
CA ASP A 290 -6.00 2.38 -10.02
C ASP A 290 -5.69 2.75 -8.57
N GLU A 291 -5.21 1.80 -7.75
CA GLU A 291 -4.82 2.05 -6.36
C GLU A 291 -3.62 3.01 -6.26
N VAL A 292 -2.68 2.89 -7.19
CA VAL A 292 -1.42 3.66 -7.19
C VAL A 292 -1.42 4.78 -8.24
N ALA A 293 -2.36 4.75 -9.19
CA ALA A 293 -2.50 5.76 -10.25
C ALA A 293 -2.46 7.22 -9.75
N PRO A 294 -3.06 7.61 -8.61
CA PRO A 294 -2.98 8.99 -8.12
C PRO A 294 -1.55 9.47 -7.80
N PHE A 295 -0.59 8.56 -7.65
CA PHE A 295 0.81 8.85 -7.30
C PHE A 295 1.75 8.83 -8.52
N LEU A 296 1.24 8.51 -9.70
CA LEU A 296 1.99 8.35 -10.94
C LEU A 296 1.67 9.47 -11.94
N GLY A 297 2.63 9.76 -12.83
CA GLY A 297 2.36 10.59 -14.01
C GLY A 297 1.54 9.82 -15.06
N GLU A 298 0.79 10.55 -15.89
CA GLU A 298 -0.07 9.96 -16.93
C GLU A 298 0.72 9.10 -17.93
N ALA A 299 1.95 9.51 -18.28
CA ALA A 299 2.81 8.78 -19.19
C ALA A 299 3.22 7.40 -18.64
N ASP A 300 3.57 7.33 -17.35
CA ASP A 300 3.91 6.07 -16.68
C ASP A 300 2.69 5.14 -16.57
N LEU A 301 1.53 5.70 -16.24
CA LEU A 301 0.28 4.96 -16.19
C LEU A 301 -0.10 4.39 -17.57
N GLY A 302 0.08 5.19 -18.62
CA GLY A 302 -0.11 4.78 -20.01
C GLY A 302 0.82 3.64 -20.42
N ALA A 303 2.11 3.76 -20.08
CA ALA A 303 3.11 2.72 -20.35
C ALA A 303 2.78 1.40 -19.63
N LEU A 304 2.39 1.44 -18.36
CA LEU A 304 1.98 0.25 -17.58
C LEU A 304 0.73 -0.43 -18.16
N SER A 305 -0.26 0.36 -18.57
CA SER A 305 -1.52 -0.14 -19.13
C SER A 305 -1.30 -0.78 -20.51
N GLY A 306 -0.44 -0.16 -21.32
CA GLY A 306 -0.02 -0.63 -22.63
C GLY A 306 0.96 -1.81 -22.58
N TRP A 307 1.63 -2.05 -21.45
CA TRP A 307 2.64 -3.10 -21.33
C TRP A 307 2.07 -4.48 -21.64
N ARG A 308 2.73 -5.15 -22.59
CA ARG A 308 2.55 -6.56 -22.97
C ARG A 308 3.94 -7.23 -22.98
N PRO A 309 4.09 -8.39 -22.33
CA PRO A 309 5.37 -9.09 -22.27
C PRO A 309 5.71 -9.72 -23.62
N ALA A 310 7.00 -9.82 -23.94
CA ALA A 310 7.49 -10.45 -25.16
C ALA A 310 7.21 -11.97 -25.21
N VAL A 311 7.24 -12.62 -24.04
CA VAL A 311 6.95 -14.05 -23.89
C VAL A 311 5.58 -14.19 -23.22
N ALA A 312 4.66 -14.90 -23.89
CA ALA A 312 3.42 -15.29 -23.24
C ALA A 312 3.78 -16.22 -22.08
N PRO A 313 3.20 -16.03 -20.88
CA PRO A 313 3.55 -16.85 -19.73
C PRO A 313 3.26 -18.31 -20.07
N CYS A 314 4.30 -19.14 -20.19
CA CYS A 314 4.14 -20.56 -20.50
C CYS A 314 3.21 -21.17 -19.46
N ASP A 315 2.05 -21.66 -19.90
CA ASP A 315 1.40 -22.72 -19.18
C ASP A 315 2.37 -23.88 -19.24
N VAL A 316 3.10 -24.09 -18.13
CA VAL A 316 3.86 -25.31 -17.93
C VAL A 316 2.84 -26.41 -18.14
N LEU A 317 2.90 -27.03 -19.32
CA LEU A 317 2.05 -28.15 -19.67
C LEU A 317 2.22 -29.14 -18.53
N ASP A 318 1.09 -29.39 -17.86
CA ASP A 318 0.90 -30.42 -16.86
C ASP A 318 1.50 -31.71 -17.43
N THR A 319 2.77 -31.96 -17.13
CA THR A 319 3.50 -33.16 -17.52
C THR A 319 3.25 -34.19 -16.44
N SER A 320 1.96 -34.36 -16.15
CA SER A 320 1.41 -35.48 -15.41
C SER A 320 1.12 -36.58 -16.44
N LEU A 321 2.18 -37.30 -16.83
CA LEU A 321 2.11 -38.62 -17.47
C LEU A 321 2.51 -39.67 -16.42
#